data_AF-A0A968K510-F1
#
_entry.id   AF-A0A968K510-F1
#
_cell.length_a   1.000
_cell.length_b   1.000
_cell.length_c   1.000
_cell.angle_alpha   90.00
_cell.angle_beta   90.00
_cell.angle_gamma   90.00
#
_symmetry.space_group_name_H-M   'P 1'
#
loop_
_entity.id
_entity.type
_entity.pdbx_description
1 polymer ?
#
loop_
_entity_poly.entity_id
_entity_poly.type
_entity_poly.pdbx_seq_one_letter_code
_entity_poly.pdbx_strand_id
1 'polypeptide(L)'
;WDILDFIKNPDYEELNWPDDYWPKDSAPPDDSAWDKSIESFRADLKELQDMARDNSVDLYSRIPHGSGQTILRELLLVADHNTYHLGQIVQLRKMLGAW
;
A
#
# COMPACT_ATOMS: atom_id res chain seq x y z
N TRP A 1 2.82 -1.89 3.24
CA TRP A 1 3.69 -3.01 3.62
C TRP A 1 3.94 -3.89 2.40
N ASP A 2 2.94 -4.50 1.77
CA ASP A 2 3.12 -5.41 0.62
C ASP A 2 3.93 -4.87 -0.59
N ILE A 3 3.37 -3.95 -1.40
CA ILE A 3 4.07 -3.44 -2.60
C ILE A 3 5.38 -2.70 -2.26
N LEU A 4 5.42 -2.00 -1.12
CA LEU A 4 6.65 -1.32 -0.67
C LEU A 4 7.74 -2.34 -0.30
N ASP A 5 7.39 -3.43 0.37
CA ASP A 5 8.32 -4.52 0.68
C ASP A 5 8.77 -5.22 -0.60
N PHE A 6 7.86 -5.49 -1.54
CA PHE A 6 8.20 -6.02 -2.86
C PHE A 6 9.23 -5.15 -3.59
N ILE A 7 9.14 -3.81 -3.51
CA ILE A 7 10.15 -2.94 -4.14
C ILE A 7 11.53 -3.09 -3.47
N LYS A 8 11.58 -3.22 -2.14
CA LYS A 8 12.80 -3.03 -1.35
C LYS A 8 13.50 -4.30 -0.90
N ASN A 9 12.73 -5.35 -0.68
CA ASN A 9 13.19 -6.58 -0.06
C ASN A 9 13.53 -7.61 -1.15
N PRO A 10 14.81 -7.91 -1.40
CA PRO A 10 15.21 -8.92 -2.38
C PRO A 10 14.74 -10.33 -2.00
N ASP A 11 14.41 -10.55 -0.73
CA ASP A 11 13.89 -11.79 -0.17
C ASP A 11 12.36 -11.70 0.03
N TYR A 12 11.67 -10.83 -0.72
CA TYR A 12 10.22 -10.71 -0.66
C TYR A 12 9.54 -12.04 -1.04
N GLU A 13 8.59 -12.46 -0.21
CA GLU A 13 7.73 -13.61 -0.44
C GLU A 13 6.27 -13.15 -0.52
N GLU A 14 5.57 -13.55 -1.58
CA GLU A 14 4.15 -13.29 -1.72
C GLU A 14 3.37 -14.01 -0.60
N LEU A 15 2.42 -13.31 0.02
CA LEU A 15 1.52 -13.91 1.01
C LEU A 15 0.47 -14.77 0.31
N ASN A 16 -0.14 -15.71 1.04
CA ASN A 16 -1.19 -16.54 0.46
C ASN A 16 -2.44 -15.70 0.22
N TRP A 17 -2.71 -15.40 -1.05
CA TRP A 17 -3.91 -14.68 -1.44
C TRP A 17 -5.15 -15.60 -1.35
N PRO A 18 -6.31 -15.13 -0.83
CA PRO A 18 -6.53 -13.83 -0.17
C PRO A 18 -6.33 -13.90 1.35
N ASP A 19 -6.13 -15.09 1.90
CA ASP A 19 -6.28 -15.40 3.33
C ASP A 19 -5.36 -14.57 4.22
N ASP A 20 -4.12 -14.35 3.81
CA ASP A 20 -3.13 -13.62 4.60
C ASP A 20 -3.24 -12.09 4.46
N TYR A 21 -3.99 -11.59 3.47
CA TYR A 21 -4.20 -10.16 3.24
C TYR A 21 -5.41 -9.60 3.98
N TRP A 22 -6.31 -10.47 4.46
CA TRP A 22 -7.54 -10.04 5.13
C TRP A 22 -7.40 -10.10 6.65
N PRO A 23 -7.88 -9.08 7.40
CA PRO A 23 -7.95 -9.18 8.85
C PRO A 23 -8.91 -10.31 9.26
N LYS A 24 -8.54 -11.05 10.30
CA LYS A 24 -9.36 -12.16 10.83
C LYS A 24 -10.66 -11.67 11.48
N ASP A 25 -10.59 -10.51 12.12
CA ASP A 25 -11.70 -9.88 12.82
C ASP A 25 -12.33 -8.78 11.97
N SER A 26 -13.62 -8.56 12.13
CA SER A 26 -14.38 -7.56 11.36
C SER A 26 -14.15 -6.10 11.81
N ALA A 27 -13.46 -5.89 12.93
CA ALA A 27 -13.13 -4.60 13.48
C ALA A 27 -11.80 -4.65 14.24
N PRO A 28 -11.05 -3.54 14.33
CA PRO A 28 -9.89 -3.46 15.21
C PRO A 28 -10.31 -3.68 16.68
N PRO A 29 -9.42 -4.26 17.50
CA PRO A 29 -9.75 -4.59 18.90
C PRO A 29 -9.99 -3.36 19.78
N ASP A 30 -9.38 -2.22 19.43
CA ASP A 30 -9.52 -0.94 20.13
C ASP A 30 -9.13 0.24 19.22
N ASP A 31 -9.39 1.46 19.69
CA ASP A 31 -9.05 2.70 18.97
C ASP A 31 -7.53 2.84 18.73
N SER A 32 -6.69 2.30 19.62
CA SER A 32 -5.23 2.36 19.46
C SER A 32 -4.74 1.51 18.28
N ALA A 33 -5.34 0.33 18.06
CA ALA A 33 -5.05 -0.51 16.91
C ALA A 33 -5.48 0.16 15.59
N TRP A 34 -6.58 0.92 15.62
CA TRP A 34 -6.99 1.75 14.49
C TRP A 34 -5.98 2.87 14.19
N ASP A 35 -5.58 3.63 15.21
CA ASP A 35 -4.61 4.72 15.06
C ASP A 35 -3.26 4.21 14.52
N LYS A 36 -2.77 3.09 15.05
CA LYS A 36 -1.56 2.41 14.54
C LYS A 36 -1.67 2.04 13.06
N SER A 37 -2.83 1.60 12.61
CA SER A 37 -3.04 1.26 11.20
C SER A 37 -2.93 2.49 10.30
N ILE A 38 -3.47 3.64 10.75
CA ILE A 38 -3.35 4.93 10.06
C ILE A 38 -1.89 5.40 10.02
N GLU A 39 -1.18 5.29 11.14
CA GLU A 39 0.23 5.67 11.25
C GLU A 39 1.11 4.84 10.30
N SER A 40 0.96 3.52 10.31
CA SER A 40 1.68 2.62 9.41
C SER A 40 1.39 2.92 7.93
N PHE A 41 0.11 3.13 7.57
CA PHE A 41 -0.26 3.51 6.21
C PHE A 41 0.42 4.83 5.78
N ARG A 42 0.47 5.83 6.66
CA ARG A 42 1.10 7.13 6.37
C ARG A 42 2.61 7.01 6.26
N ALA A 43 3.24 6.17 7.07
CA ALA A 43 4.67 5.90 6.99
C ALA A 43 5.04 5.25 5.65
N ASP A 44 4.31 4.20 5.25
CA ASP A 44 4.51 3.54 3.96
C ASP A 44 4.29 4.51 2.78
N LEU A 45 3.24 5.32 2.84
CA LEU A 45 2.96 6.33 1.81
C LEU A 45 4.08 7.36 1.71
N LYS A 46 4.61 7.82 2.85
CA LYS A 46 5.72 8.77 2.89
C LYS A 46 6.97 8.18 2.25
N GLU A 47 7.24 6.90 2.49
CA GLU A 47 8.41 6.23 1.93
C GLU A 47 8.33 6.08 0.41
N LEU A 48 7.19 5.64 -0.12
CA LEU A 48 6.95 5.59 -1.56
C LEU A 48 7.08 6.97 -2.20
N GLN A 49 6.56 7.99 -1.50
CA GLN A 49 6.67 9.39 -1.90
C GLN A 49 8.10 9.93 -1.90
N ASP A 50 8.95 9.48 -0.98
CA ASP A 50 10.36 9.85 -0.94
C ASP A 50 11.13 9.16 -2.05
N MET A 51 10.89 7.87 -2.26
CA MET A 51 11.46 7.10 -3.37
C MET A 51 11.11 7.72 -4.73
N ALA A 52 9.87 8.18 -4.91
CA ALA A 52 9.44 8.85 -6.14
C ALA A 52 10.15 10.19 -6.40
N ARG A 53 10.71 10.82 -5.36
CA ARG A 53 11.39 12.14 -5.44
C ARG A 53 12.92 12.02 -5.40
N ASP A 54 13.44 10.84 -5.12
CA ASP A 54 14.87 10.62 -5.02
C ASP A 54 15.49 10.45 -6.43
N ASN A 55 16.25 11.45 -6.85
CA ASN A 55 16.94 11.45 -8.16
C ASN A 55 18.04 10.39 -8.28
N SER A 56 18.43 9.73 -7.17
CA SER A 56 19.36 8.61 -7.21
C SER A 56 18.69 7.28 -7.55
N VAL A 57 17.36 7.20 -7.44
CA VAL A 57 16.57 6.02 -7.80
C VAL A 57 16.21 6.07 -9.29
N ASP A 58 16.71 5.11 -10.07
CA ASP A 58 16.25 4.94 -11.45
C ASP A 58 14.84 4.32 -11.46
N LEU A 59 13.82 5.16 -11.58
CA LEU A 59 12.41 4.74 -11.59
C LEU A 59 12.09 3.77 -12.74
N TYR A 60 12.86 3.75 -13.82
CA TYR A 60 12.65 2.85 -14.96
C TYR A 60 13.37 1.52 -14.82
N SER A 61 14.24 1.39 -13.82
CA SER A 61 14.92 0.13 -13.52
C SER A 61 13.92 -0.95 -13.13
N ARG A 62 14.24 -2.19 -13.52
CA ARG A 62 13.47 -3.37 -13.13
C ARG A 62 13.85 -3.77 -11.71
N ILE A 63 12.86 -4.20 -10.95
CA ILE A 63 13.05 -4.81 -9.63
C ILE A 63 13.68 -6.21 -9.86
N PRO A 64 14.90 -6.49 -9.34
CA PRO A 64 15.66 -7.70 -9.73
C PRO A 64 14.96 -9.03 -9.42
N HIS A 65 14.25 -9.10 -8.30
CA HIS A 65 13.48 -10.26 -7.85
C HIS A 65 12.04 -10.27 -8.34
N GLY A 66 11.64 -9.28 -9.16
CA GLY A 66 10.34 -9.25 -9.82
C GLY A 66 10.31 -10.05 -11.12
N SER A 67 9.12 -10.15 -11.71
CA SER A 67 8.87 -10.78 -13.01
C SER A 67 8.94 -9.80 -14.20
N GLY A 68 9.40 -8.56 -13.97
CA GLY A 68 9.60 -7.53 -14.99
C GLY A 68 9.05 -6.15 -14.62
N GLN A 69 8.52 -6.00 -13.41
CA GLN A 69 8.05 -4.74 -12.85
C GLN A 69 9.19 -3.72 -12.73
N THR A 70 8.90 -2.46 -13.00
CA THR A 70 9.79 -1.34 -12.70
C THR A 70 9.34 -0.63 -11.43
N ILE A 71 10.25 0.11 -10.80
CA ILE A 71 9.91 0.94 -9.63
C ILE A 71 8.75 1.90 -9.95
N LEU A 72 8.78 2.55 -11.12
CA LEU A 72 7.72 3.45 -11.57
C LEU A 72 6.37 2.74 -11.70
N ARG A 73 6.34 1.50 -12.21
CA ARG A 73 5.10 0.72 -12.32
C ARG A 73 4.48 0.50 -10.95
N GLU A 74 5.28 0.11 -9.96
CA GLU A 74 4.79 -0.16 -8.60
C GLU A 74 4.31 1.12 -7.89
N LEU A 75 5.01 2.25 -8.07
CA LEU A 75 4.55 3.54 -7.55
C LEU A 75 3.18 3.94 -8.13
N LEU A 76 2.98 3.74 -9.44
CA LEU A 76 1.70 4.01 -10.09
C LEU A 76 0.62 3.02 -9.63
N LEU A 77 0.96 1.75 -9.42
CA LEU A 77 0.05 0.73 -8.90
C LEU A 77 -0.47 1.12 -7.51
N VAL A 78 0.39 1.57 -6.60
CA VAL A 78 -0.04 2.04 -5.27
C VAL A 78 -0.93 3.28 -5.38
N ALA A 79 -0.59 4.23 -6.26
CA ALA A 79 -1.40 5.42 -6.46
C ALA A 79 -2.82 5.06 -6.94
N ASP A 80 -2.94 4.19 -7.95
CA ASP A 80 -4.22 3.71 -8.47
C ASP A 80 -5.03 2.97 -7.38
N HIS A 81 -4.41 2.00 -6.72
CA HIS A 81 -5.00 1.23 -5.63
C HIS A 81 -5.55 2.13 -4.51
N ASN A 82 -4.77 3.12 -4.07
CA ASN A 82 -5.19 4.06 -3.03
C ASN A 82 -6.37 4.93 -3.49
N THR A 83 -6.38 5.37 -4.75
CA THR A 83 -7.52 6.15 -5.27
C THR A 83 -8.79 5.31 -5.39
N TYR A 84 -8.67 4.04 -5.78
CA TYR A 84 -9.80 3.11 -5.84
C TYR A 84 -10.44 2.92 -4.46
N HIS A 85 -9.65 2.60 -3.44
CA HIS A 85 -10.16 2.39 -2.08
C HIS A 85 -10.65 3.68 -1.42
N LEU A 86 -10.02 4.82 -1.69
CA LEU A 86 -10.54 6.13 -1.24
C LEU A 86 -11.94 6.38 -1.81
N GLY A 87 -12.17 6.05 -3.09
CA GLY A 87 -13.48 6.11 -3.72
C GLY A 87 -14.53 5.26 -2.99
N GLN A 88 -14.18 4.02 -2.64
CA GLN A 88 -15.07 3.13 -1.88
C GLN A 88 -15.42 3.71 -0.50
N ILE A 89 -14.44 4.23 0.24
CA ILE A 89 -14.66 4.86 1.56
C ILE A 89 -15.61 6.06 1.44
N VAL A 90 -15.36 6.96 0.48
CA VAL A 90 -16.22 8.13 0.25
C VAL A 90 -17.64 7.72 -0.14
N GLN A 91 -17.78 6.68 -0.98
CA GLN A 91 -19.09 6.16 -1.37
C GLN A 91 -19.87 5.57 -0.18
N LEU A 92 -19.19 4.85 0.71
CA LEU A 92 -19.80 4.33 1.94
C LEU A 92 -20.26 5.47 2.87
N ARG A 93 -19.41 6.49 3.07
CA ARG A 93 -19.78 7.68 3.86
C ARG A 93 -21.02 8.39 3.31
N LYS A 94 -21.14 8.51 1.99
CA LYS A 94 -22.36 9.04 1.31
C LYS A 94 -23.60 8.24 1.67
N MET A 95 -23.52 6.92 1.53
CA MET A 95 -24.66 6.02 1.77
C MET A 95 -25.11 6.03 3.23
N LEU A 96 -24.18 6.22 4.16
CA LEU A 96 -24.45 6.28 5.60
C LEU A 96 -24.87 7.67 6.11
N GLY A 97 -24.90 8.70 5.25
CA GLY A 97 -25.19 10.08 5.68
C GLY A 97 -24.10 10.68 6.59
N ALA A 98 -22.88 10.15 6.53
CA ALA A 98 -21.75 10.53 7.38
C ALA A 98 -20.79 11.51 6.66
N TRP A 99 -21.35 12.51 5.96
CA TRP A 99 -20.56 13.53 5.28
C TRP A 99 -20.17 14.67 6.21
#